data_AF-A0A2V9FCF7-F1
#
_entry.id   AF-A0A2V9FCF7-F1
#
_cell.length_a   1.000
_cell.length_b   1.000
_cell.length_c   1.000
_cell.angle_alpha   90.00
_cell.angle_beta   90.00
_cell.angle_gamma   90.00
#
_symmetry.space_group_name_H-M   'P 1'
#
loop_
_entity.id
_entity.type
_entity.pdbx_description
1 polymer ?
#
loop_
_entity_poly.entity_id
_entity_poly.type
_entity_poly.pdbx_seq_one_letter_code
_entity_poly.pdbx_strand_id
1 'polypeptide(L)'
;MSSRLVNVRLDADRLRKAQTLRARGMALSDVVREAIDERFAALRRSESPPDVRTIVRRIFEQYPDPPDLPSRDYDVYDRRAAGVAILRKLRTFRR
;
A
#
# COMPACT_ATOMS: atom_id res chain seq x y z
N MET A 1 -17.76 -13.49 -3.92
CA MET A 1 -17.19 -12.15 -3.64
C MET A 1 -18.33 -11.15 -3.53
N SER A 2 -18.34 -10.29 -2.50
CA SER A 2 -19.40 -9.29 -2.31
C SER A 2 -19.16 -8.09 -3.24
N SER A 3 -19.85 -8.01 -4.37
CA SER A 3 -19.86 -6.81 -5.20
C SER A 3 -20.75 -5.73 -4.57
N ARG A 4 -20.26 -4.50 -4.45
CA ARG A 4 -21.08 -3.34 -4.04
C ARG A 4 -21.39 -2.47 -5.26
N LEU A 5 -22.62 -2.00 -5.36
CA LEU A 5 -23.03 -1.07 -6.42
C LEU A 5 -22.53 0.34 -6.09
N VAL A 6 -21.88 0.98 -7.07
CA VAL A 6 -21.46 2.38 -6.98
C VAL A 6 -22.17 3.15 -8.08
N ASN A 7 -22.88 4.21 -7.71
CA ASN A 7 -23.58 5.08 -8.66
C ASN A 7 -22.75 6.35 -8.89
N VAL A 8 -22.59 6.74 -10.16
CA VAL A 8 -21.83 7.93 -10.56
C VAL A 8 -22.74 8.82 -11.40
N ARG A 9 -22.72 10.13 -11.11
CA ARG A 9 -23.44 11.13 -11.92
C ARG A 9 -22.60 11.51 -13.13
N LEU A 10 -23.22 11.46 -14.31
CA LEU A 10 -22.61 11.87 -15.57
C LEU A 10 -23.31 13.11 -16.11
N ASP A 11 -22.54 14.04 -16.66
CA ASP A 11 -23.09 15.12 -17.47
C ASP A 11 -23.62 14.59 -18.82
N ALA A 12 -24.29 15.47 -19.57
CA ALA A 12 -24.93 15.11 -20.83
C ALA A 12 -23.94 14.57 -21.89
N ASP A 13 -22.73 15.12 -21.97
CA ASP A 13 -21.74 14.66 -22.94
C ASP A 13 -21.18 13.28 -22.56
N ARG A 14 -20.87 13.07 -21.28
CA ARG A 14 -20.42 11.78 -20.75
C ARG A 14 -21.51 10.71 -20.88
N LEU A 15 -22.78 11.07 -20.68
CA LEU A 15 -23.91 10.16 -20.89
C LEU A 15 -24.02 9.73 -22.37
N ARG A 16 -23.93 10.67 -23.31
CA ARG A 16 -23.94 10.37 -24.76
C ARG A 16 -22.81 9.44 -25.17
N LYS A 17 -21.60 9.64 -24.61
CA LYS A 17 -20.45 8.75 -24.84
C LYS A 17 -20.71 7.35 -24.28
N ALA A 18 -21.23 7.24 -23.06
CA ALA A 18 -21.56 5.96 -22.43
C ALA A 18 -22.64 5.19 -23.23
N GLN A 19 -23.64 5.88 -23.79
CA GLN A 19 -24.65 5.27 -24.66
C GLN A 19 -24.02 4.73 -25.96
N THR A 20 -23.13 5.49 -26.58
CA THR A 20 -22.38 5.05 -27.78
C THR A 20 -21.52 3.81 -27.49
N LEU A 21 -20.84 3.78 -26.35
CA LEU A 21 -20.04 2.62 -25.93
C LEU A 21 -20.91 1.38 -25.71
N ARG A 22 -22.07 1.55 -25.05
CA ARG A 22 -23.03 0.47 -24.84
C ARG A 22 -23.57 -0.08 -26.16
N ALA A 23 -23.88 0.77 -27.13
CA ALA A 23 -24.33 0.34 -28.46
C ALA A 23 -23.29 -0.51 -29.20
N ARG A 24 -22.01 -0.39 -28.82
CA ARG A 24 -20.89 -1.19 -29.35
C ARG A 24 -20.54 -2.40 -28.48
N GLY A 25 -21.39 -2.74 -27.52
CA GLY A 25 -21.20 -3.90 -26.64
C GLY A 25 -20.32 -3.66 -25.42
N MET A 26 -19.83 -2.43 -25.18
CA MET A 26 -19.04 -2.10 -23.99
C MET A 26 -19.93 -1.53 -22.88
N ALA A 27 -20.06 -2.27 -21.78
CA ALA A 27 -20.80 -1.77 -20.62
C ALA A 27 -19.97 -0.73 -19.86
N LEU A 28 -20.62 0.32 -19.38
CA LEU A 28 -19.99 1.36 -18.57
C LEU A 28 -19.29 0.78 -17.32
N SER A 29 -19.83 -0.30 -16.75
CA SER A 29 -19.21 -0.99 -15.61
C SER A 29 -17.82 -1.52 -15.92
N ASP A 30 -17.60 -2.01 -17.13
CA ASP A 30 -16.33 -2.63 -17.52
C ASP A 30 -15.29 -1.53 -17.74
N VAL A 31 -15.69 -0.46 -18.41
CA VAL A 31 -14.87 0.76 -18.57
C VAL A 31 -14.46 1.34 -17.22
N VAL A 32 -15.40 1.42 -16.26
CA VAL A 32 -15.10 1.96 -14.92
C VAL A 32 -14.16 1.04 -14.14
N ARG A 33 -14.36 -0.28 -14.19
CA ARG A 33 -13.48 -1.24 -13.51
C ARG A 33 -12.06 -1.18 -14.07
N GLU A 34 -11.92 -1.23 -15.39
CA GLU A 34 -10.63 -1.13 -16.07
C GLU A 34 -9.92 0.19 -15.75
N ALA A 35 -10.63 1.32 -15.83
CA ALA A 35 -10.07 2.62 -15.48
C ALA A 35 -9.63 2.70 -14.01
N ILE A 36 -10.36 2.07 -13.08
CA ILE A 36 -9.95 2.00 -11.66
C ILE A 36 -8.66 1.20 -11.53
N ASP A 37 -8.60 0.01 -12.13
CA ASP A 37 -7.43 -0.87 -12.05
C ASP A 37 -6.18 -0.21 -12.66
N GLU A 38 -6.32 0.43 -13.82
CA GLU A 38 -5.23 1.19 -14.46
C GLU A 38 -4.73 2.34 -13.60
N ARG A 39 -5.65 3.14 -13.04
CA ARG A 39 -5.27 4.29 -12.19
C ARG A 39 -4.63 3.83 -10.90
N PHE A 40 -5.12 2.74 -10.30
CA PHE A 40 -4.52 2.16 -9.11
C PHE A 40 -3.14 1.56 -9.39
N ALA A 41 -2.97 0.86 -10.52
CA ALA A 41 -1.68 0.35 -10.96
C ALA A 41 -0.69 1.49 -11.23
N ALA A 42 -1.15 2.60 -11.82
CA ALA A 42 -0.31 3.78 -12.06
C ALA A 42 0.22 4.39 -10.76
N LEU A 43 -0.60 4.47 -9.70
CA LEU A 43 -0.15 4.91 -8.37
C LEU A 43 0.98 4.01 -7.86
N ARG A 44 0.80 2.69 -7.92
CA ARG A 44 1.83 1.71 -7.50
C ARG A 44 3.10 1.76 -8.35
N ARG A 45 3.03 2.16 -9.62
CA ARG A 45 4.20 2.34 -10.50
C ARG A 45 4.92 3.67 -10.24
N SER A 46 4.19 4.72 -9.87
CA SER A 46 4.77 6.01 -9.49
C SER A 46 5.41 5.98 -8.10
N GLU A 47 5.01 5.04 -7.25
CA GLU A 47 5.79 4.59 -6.10
C GLU A 47 6.99 3.77 -6.61
N SER A 48 7.98 4.47 -7.19
CA SER A 48 9.37 4.00 -7.06
C SER A 48 9.57 3.63 -5.59
N PRO A 49 10.22 2.50 -5.24
CA PRO A 49 10.42 2.13 -3.84
C PRO A 49 10.93 3.39 -3.16
N PRO A 50 10.16 3.99 -2.24
CA PRO A 50 10.54 5.29 -1.72
C PRO A 50 11.93 5.11 -1.16
N ASP A 51 12.89 5.97 -1.56
CA ASP A 51 14.31 5.73 -1.31
C ASP A 51 14.49 5.32 0.14
N VAL A 52 14.62 4.01 0.34
CA VAL A 52 14.45 3.39 1.66
C VAL A 52 15.56 3.93 2.55
N ARG A 53 16.72 4.21 1.95
CA ARG A 53 17.84 4.86 2.64
C ARG A 53 17.49 6.27 3.07
N THR A 54 16.83 7.07 2.24
CA THR A 54 16.40 8.42 2.62
C THR A 54 15.34 8.41 3.71
N ILE A 55 14.35 7.52 3.65
CA ILE A 55 13.34 7.39 4.71
C ILE A 55 13.99 6.94 6.02
N VAL A 56 14.79 5.86 5.97
CA VAL A 56 15.46 5.31 7.15
C VAL A 56 16.41 6.35 7.77
N ARG A 57 17.17 7.08 6.95
CA ARG A 57 18.02 8.18 7.43
C ARG A 57 17.20 9.25 8.15
N ARG A 58 16.10 9.72 7.55
CA ARG A 58 15.23 10.72 8.17
C ARG A 58 14.65 10.26 9.51
N ILE A 59 14.31 8.97 9.63
CA ILE A 59 13.83 8.39 10.90
C ILE A 59 14.93 8.50 11.98
N PHE A 60 16.16 8.09 11.68
CA PHE A 60 17.26 8.16 12.64
C PHE A 60 17.72 9.59 12.95
N GLU A 61 17.56 10.54 12.03
CA GLU A 61 17.78 11.97 12.30
C GLU A 61 16.73 12.54 13.27
N GLN A 62 15.47 12.16 13.11
CA GLN A 62 14.37 12.63 13.97
C GLN A 62 14.34 11.91 15.32
N TYR A 63 14.75 10.65 15.35
CA TYR A 63 14.75 9.78 16.52
C TYR A 63 16.09 9.04 16.60
N PRO A 64 17.16 9.72 17.08
CA PRO A 64 18.45 9.08 17.20
C PRO A 64 18.39 7.93 18.22
N ASP A 65 19.12 6.85 17.94
CA ASP A 65 19.29 5.76 18.89
C ASP A 65 19.97 6.31 20.17
N PRO A 66 19.48 5.93 21.38
CA PRO A 66 20.14 6.26 22.63
C PRO A 66 21.61 5.79 22.63
N PRO A 67 22.54 6.58 23.20
CA PRO A 67 23.97 6.26 23.18
C PRO A 67 24.32 5.00 23.99
N ASP A 68 23.45 4.59 24.91
CA ASP A 68 23.60 3.45 25.80
C ASP A 68 22.80 2.22 25.32
N LEU A 69 22.37 2.19 24.06
CA LEU A 69 21.62 1.07 23.53
C LEU A 69 22.45 -0.23 23.61
N PRO A 70 22.00 -1.26 24.36
CA PRO A 70 22.75 -2.49 24.47
C PRO A 70 22.86 -3.17 23.10
N SER A 71 24.02 -3.76 22.84
CA SER A 71 24.21 -4.60 21.66
C SER A 71 23.19 -5.73 21.64
N ARG A 72 22.66 -6.04 20.46
CA ARG A 72 21.70 -7.13 20.28
C ARG A 72 22.42 -8.46 20.56
N ASP A 73 21.79 -9.32 21.36
CA ASP A 73 22.29 -10.66 21.70
C ASP A 73 22.01 -11.71 20.60
N TYR A 74 21.52 -11.26 19.44
CA TYR A 74 21.16 -12.10 18.30
C TYR A 74 21.52 -11.42 16.98
N ASP A 75 21.82 -12.24 15.97
CA ASP A 75 21.99 -11.77 14.61
C ASP A 75 20.64 -11.34 14.01
N VAL A 76 20.59 -10.10 13.52
CA VAL A 76 19.39 -9.52 12.89
C VAL A 76 19.14 -10.08 11.49
N TYR A 77 20.16 -10.65 10.84
CA TYR A 77 20.04 -11.27 9.52
C TYR A 77 19.59 -12.74 9.60
N ASP A 78 19.74 -13.40 10.76
CA ASP A 78 19.10 -14.68 11.05
C ASP A 78 17.63 -14.49 11.43
N ARG A 79 16.74 -14.81 10.49
CA ARG A 79 15.29 -14.72 10.67
C ARG A 79 14.76 -15.50 11.88
N ARG A 80 15.32 -16.68 12.17
CA ARG A 80 14.85 -17.50 13.30
C ARG A 80 15.28 -16.87 14.61
N ALA A 81 16.55 -16.48 14.72
CA ALA A 81 17.09 -15.83 15.92
C ALA A 81 16.34 -14.52 16.22
N ALA A 82 16.15 -13.67 15.20
CA ALA A 82 15.40 -12.42 15.31
C ALA A 82 13.95 -12.64 15.75
N GLY A 83 13.27 -13.62 15.17
CA GLY A 83 11.89 -13.97 15.53
C GLY A 83 11.73 -14.36 16.99
N VAL A 84 12.64 -15.22 17.50
CA VAL A 84 12.64 -15.63 18.91
C VAL A 84 12.87 -14.44 19.84
N ALA A 85 13.85 -13.57 19.51
CA ALA A 85 14.16 -12.41 20.34
C ALA A 85 13.02 -11.37 20.40
N ILE A 86 12.35 -11.11 19.27
CA ILE A 86 11.19 -10.21 19.21
C ILE A 86 10.03 -10.77 20.05
N LEU A 87 9.71 -12.05 19.89
CA LEU A 87 8.63 -12.70 20.66
C LEU A 87 8.93 -12.68 22.17
N ARG A 88 10.18 -12.92 22.57
CA ARG A 88 10.61 -12.81 23.96
C ARG A 88 10.35 -11.40 24.51
N LYS A 89 10.77 -10.35 23.79
CA LYS A 89 10.55 -8.95 24.20
C LYS A 89 9.06 -8.60 24.33
N LEU A 90 8.25 -8.98 23.35
CA LEU A 90 6.80 -8.71 23.36
C LEU A 90 6.05 -9.44 24.49
N ARG A 91 6.53 -10.61 24.91
CA ARG A 91 5.97 -11.34 26.06
C ARG A 91 6.30 -10.66 27.39
N THR A 92 7.50 -10.10 27.54
CA THR A 92 7.91 -9.38 28.75
C THR A 92 7.08 -8.11 28.96
N PHE A 93 6.71 -7.40 27.89
CA PHE A 93 5.88 -6.19 27.95
C PHE A 93 4.40 -6.43 28.26
N ARG A 94 3.92 -7.67 28.21
CA ARG A 94 2.51 -8.04 28.43
C ARG A 94 2.21 -8.50 29.86
N ARG A 95 3.22 -8.55 30.73
CA ARG A 95 3.12 -8.81 32.17
C ARG A 95 3.29 -7.50 32.92
#